data_AF-F7BP28-F1
#
_entry.id   AF-F7BP28-F1
#
_cell.length_a   1.000
_cell.length_b   1.000
_cell.length_c   1.000
_cell.angle_alpha   90.00
_cell.angle_beta   90.00
_cell.angle_gamma   90.00
#
_symmetry.space_group_name_H-M   'P 1'
#
loop_
_entity.id
_entity.type
_entity.pdbx_description
1 polymer ?
#
loop_
_entity_poly.entity_id
_entity_poly.type
_entity_poly.pdbx_seq_one_letter_code
_entity_poly.pdbx_strand_id
1 'polypeptide(L)'
;MDVDKLIIPATLATLLKKVPDLPAVHSPMNNVQQTTQNISGWPVTRYLPHDIDDYPFSKFVRQIFQGGTWGYTSNPIAGSVLGKGSDPDCVILNRLILRYMLDDNLKGKSLKFFADYIICNAQRNPVLSDELICQVVSQTWCNTSDNHHDRVWRLLSHLLSGILPSSQLFPYLLKYVSDQSNDYYKGHFQTKLLQSPVHTEVTLMRSFPPSVLEWEANNNCYKMALEVCCSDDTSVIIGVDSWSTAGDLAHRTLSTKGLPAMKGWTLAIQYNDGFIHEESGDDYVMDLVSNIELNPEIHQQIVAKNQTILSYGQYTLNEEELNGSYEEEEEDEVESIGSPPPSSRSYRSDSVFHDRSFHEPTPPATNSNFSFGPPNLKFVQTHRDSSIHRPSMDQSASNINKRLKGGGSMMRGNMNPMMQQPMMQQPMMQQPMMQQPMMSQPMMQQPMMQQPMMSNR
;
A
#
# COMPACT_ATOMS: atom_id res chain seq x y z
N MET A 1 -15.29 11.87 16.06
CA MET A 1 -16.46 11.09 15.60
C MET A 1 -16.64 9.90 16.53
N ASP A 2 -17.89 9.53 16.82
CA ASP A 2 -18.21 8.29 17.51
C ASP A 2 -18.01 7.10 16.55
N VAL A 3 -17.10 6.19 16.91
CA VAL A 3 -16.65 5.07 16.07
C VAL A 3 -17.82 4.10 15.78
N ASP A 4 -18.81 4.02 16.67
CA ASP A 4 -19.97 3.14 16.48
C ASP A 4 -20.90 3.60 15.36
N LYS A 5 -20.78 4.86 14.93
CA LYS A 5 -21.49 5.39 13.75
C LYS A 5 -20.83 4.99 12.43
N LEU A 6 -19.59 4.48 12.47
CA LEU A 6 -18.90 3.92 11.30
C LEU A 6 -19.33 2.46 11.12
N ILE A 7 -20.52 2.31 10.53
CA ILE A 7 -21.10 0.99 10.23
C ILE A 7 -20.19 0.26 9.24
N ILE A 8 -19.74 -0.92 9.65
CA ILE A 8 -18.97 -1.86 8.84
C ILE A 8 -19.88 -2.99 8.31
N PRO A 9 -19.50 -3.69 7.23
CA PRO A 9 -20.25 -4.84 6.73
C PRO A 9 -20.50 -5.89 7.82
N ALA A 10 -21.71 -6.45 7.88
CA ALA A 10 -22.11 -7.42 8.90
C ALA A 10 -21.25 -8.70 8.86
N THR A 11 -20.81 -9.11 7.67
CA THR A 11 -19.88 -10.22 7.48
C THR A 11 -18.53 -9.94 8.15
N LEU A 12 -17.97 -8.74 7.94
CA LEU A 12 -16.74 -8.31 8.60
C LEU A 12 -16.90 -8.27 10.13
N ALA A 13 -17.99 -7.70 10.64
CA ALA A 13 -18.27 -7.64 12.07
C ALA A 13 -18.37 -9.04 12.71
N THR A 14 -18.94 -10.01 12.00
CA THR A 14 -19.06 -11.39 12.46
C THR A 14 -17.70 -12.09 12.51
N LEU A 15 -16.88 -11.91 11.47
CA LEU A 15 -15.54 -12.49 11.40
C LEU A 15 -14.60 -11.90 12.45
N LEU A 16 -14.65 -10.59 12.69
CA LEU A 16 -13.83 -9.92 13.72
C LEU A 16 -14.02 -10.50 15.13
N LYS A 17 -15.19 -11.07 15.43
CA LYS A 17 -15.44 -11.74 16.72
C LYS A 17 -14.70 -13.08 16.84
N LYS A 18 -14.43 -13.75 15.73
CA LYS A 18 -13.75 -15.05 15.68
C LYS A 18 -12.23 -14.92 15.60
N VAL A 19 -11.74 -13.88 14.91
CA VAL A 19 -10.30 -13.69 14.59
C VAL A 19 -9.34 -13.83 15.78
N PRO A 20 -9.64 -13.31 17.00
CA PRO A 20 -8.73 -13.45 18.13
C PRO A 20 -8.39 -14.90 18.48
N ASP A 21 -9.38 -15.79 18.33
CA ASP A 21 -9.30 -17.20 18.74
C ASP A 21 -8.72 -18.12 17.64
N LEU A 22 -8.53 -17.61 16.43
CA LEU A 22 -8.00 -18.42 15.33
C LEU A 22 -6.51 -18.73 15.53
N PRO A 23 -6.08 -19.98 15.28
CA PRO A 23 -4.67 -20.35 15.35
C PRO A 23 -3.87 -19.57 14.29
N ALA A 24 -2.66 -19.16 14.66
CA ALA A 24 -1.74 -18.49 13.73
C ALA A 24 -0.70 -19.49 13.24
N VAL A 25 -0.64 -19.70 11.92
CA VAL A 25 0.35 -20.58 11.28
C VAL A 25 1.76 -20.00 11.45
N HIS A 26 1.92 -18.71 11.11
CA HIS A 26 3.12 -17.94 11.39
C HIS A 26 2.83 -16.84 12.40
N SER A 27 3.80 -16.53 13.26
CA SER A 27 3.71 -15.42 14.20
C SER A 27 5.08 -14.82 14.49
N PRO A 28 5.17 -13.60 15.06
CA PRO A 28 6.45 -13.06 15.52
C PRO A 28 7.16 -13.91 16.58
N MET A 29 6.40 -14.77 17.28
CA MET A 29 6.94 -15.72 18.26
C MET A 29 7.32 -17.07 17.63
N ASN A 30 6.95 -17.33 16.38
CA ASN A 30 7.17 -18.59 15.70
C ASN A 30 7.32 -18.40 14.17
N ASN A 31 8.48 -18.77 13.63
CA ASN A 31 8.81 -18.73 12.20
C ASN A 31 9.00 -17.34 11.57
N VAL A 32 8.55 -16.22 12.15
CA VAL A 32 8.90 -14.86 11.71
C VAL A 32 9.94 -14.27 12.65
N GLN A 33 11.22 -14.28 12.26
CA GLN A 33 12.32 -13.93 13.16
C GLN A 33 13.21 -12.82 12.60
N GLN A 34 13.70 -11.97 13.51
CA GLN A 34 14.80 -11.06 13.18
C GLN A 34 16.05 -11.88 12.91
N THR A 35 16.75 -11.61 11.82
CA THR A 35 18.05 -12.22 11.54
C THR A 35 19.17 -11.19 11.60
N THR A 36 20.33 -11.62 12.10
CA THR A 36 21.61 -10.88 12.03
C THR A 36 22.56 -11.48 11.00
N GLN A 37 22.14 -12.54 10.31
CA GLN A 37 22.92 -13.20 9.29
C GLN A 37 23.07 -12.30 8.07
N ASN A 38 24.18 -12.44 7.35
CA ASN A 38 24.39 -11.73 6.09
C ASN A 38 23.38 -12.21 5.05
N ILE A 39 22.54 -11.30 4.58
CA ILE A 39 21.56 -11.57 3.51
C ILE A 39 22.20 -11.28 2.16
N SER A 40 22.00 -12.21 1.24
CA SER A 40 22.46 -12.10 -0.14
C SER A 40 21.30 -11.78 -1.09
N GLY A 41 21.63 -11.47 -2.35
CA GLY A 41 20.64 -11.39 -3.42
C GLY A 41 19.49 -10.40 -3.20
N TRP A 42 19.75 -9.24 -2.58
CA TRP A 42 18.73 -8.20 -2.43
C TRP A 42 18.12 -7.80 -3.78
N PRO A 43 16.81 -7.43 -3.82
CA PRO A 43 16.23 -6.84 -5.02
C PRO A 43 17.02 -5.60 -5.43
N VAL A 44 17.04 -5.31 -6.73
CA VAL A 44 17.81 -4.19 -7.29
C VAL A 44 17.42 -2.88 -6.60
N THR A 45 18.43 -2.18 -6.08
CA THR A 45 18.23 -0.84 -5.50
C THR A 45 17.95 0.14 -6.64
N ARG A 46 16.85 0.90 -6.51
CA ARG A 46 16.43 1.90 -7.48
C ARG A 46 16.70 3.30 -6.94
N TYR A 47 16.75 4.28 -7.85
CA TYR A 47 16.97 5.69 -7.54
C TYR A 47 15.71 6.50 -7.81
N LEU A 48 15.59 7.65 -7.16
CA LEU A 48 14.51 8.59 -7.46
C LEU A 48 14.66 9.11 -8.89
N PRO A 49 13.56 9.17 -9.68
CA PRO A 49 13.56 9.80 -10.99
C PRO A 49 14.02 11.27 -10.91
N HIS A 50 14.72 11.73 -11.95
CA HIS A 50 15.23 13.10 -12.01
C HIS A 50 14.11 14.16 -12.10
N ASP A 51 12.97 13.78 -12.66
CA ASP A 51 11.77 14.59 -12.88
C ASP A 51 10.75 14.48 -11.73
N ILE A 52 11.08 13.85 -10.60
CA ILE A 52 10.15 13.64 -9.48
C ILE A 52 9.49 14.95 -8.99
N ASP A 53 10.18 16.08 -9.10
CA ASP A 53 9.66 17.39 -8.68
C ASP A 53 8.59 17.97 -9.62
N ASP A 54 8.40 17.41 -10.82
CA ASP A 54 7.35 17.82 -11.78
C ASP A 54 5.95 17.27 -11.43
N TYR A 55 5.89 16.43 -10.38
CA TYR A 55 4.70 15.70 -9.93
C TYR A 55 4.26 16.04 -8.51
N PRO A 56 4.13 17.33 -8.10
CA PRO A 56 3.60 17.65 -6.79
C PRO A 56 2.17 17.12 -6.65
N PHE A 57 1.85 16.47 -5.53
CA PHE A 57 0.54 15.84 -5.34
C PHE A 57 -0.64 16.83 -5.43
N SER A 58 -0.42 18.10 -5.09
CA SER A 58 -1.41 19.17 -5.25
C SER A 58 -1.82 19.43 -6.71
N LYS A 59 -0.96 19.08 -7.69
CA LYS A 59 -1.31 19.10 -9.11
C LYS A 59 -2.28 17.96 -9.44
N PHE A 60 -2.03 16.76 -8.92
CA PHE A 60 -2.94 15.61 -9.07
C PHE A 60 -4.32 15.89 -8.46
N VAL A 61 -4.37 16.40 -7.22
CA VAL A 61 -5.64 16.75 -6.55
C VAL A 61 -6.46 17.73 -7.40
N ARG A 62 -5.86 18.83 -7.87
CA ARG A 62 -6.58 19.82 -8.67
C ARG A 62 -7.12 19.29 -10.01
N GLN A 63 -6.46 18.29 -10.59
CA GLN A 63 -6.80 17.78 -11.92
C GLN A 63 -7.76 16.59 -11.87
N ILE A 64 -7.65 15.74 -10.84
CA ILE A 64 -8.30 14.43 -10.79
C ILE A 64 -9.36 14.34 -9.68
N PHE A 65 -9.21 15.05 -8.55
CA PHE A 65 -10.18 14.93 -7.45
C PHE A 65 -11.50 15.61 -7.78
N GLN A 66 -12.60 14.92 -7.46
CA GLN A 66 -13.93 15.50 -7.50
C GLN A 66 -14.06 16.60 -6.44
N GLY A 67 -14.44 17.80 -6.87
CA GLY A 67 -14.63 18.96 -5.98
C GLY A 67 -13.34 19.60 -5.44
N GLY A 68 -12.16 19.04 -5.73
CA GLY A 68 -10.86 19.61 -5.36
C GLY A 68 -10.58 19.68 -3.85
N THR A 69 -11.42 19.05 -3.02
CA THR A 69 -11.24 19.01 -1.56
C THR A 69 -10.44 17.78 -1.14
N TRP A 70 -9.41 17.99 -0.34
CA TRP A 70 -8.46 16.97 0.13
C TRP A 70 -8.07 17.23 1.58
N GLY A 71 -7.75 16.15 2.30
CA GLY A 71 -7.13 16.21 3.62
C GLY A 71 -7.88 15.38 4.66
N TYR A 72 -7.33 15.37 5.89
CA TYR A 72 -7.90 14.65 7.01
C TYR A 72 -9.37 15.04 7.25
N THR A 73 -10.21 14.02 7.42
CA THR A 73 -11.58 14.17 7.87
C THR A 73 -11.93 12.99 8.77
N SER A 74 -12.63 13.28 9.88
CA SER A 74 -13.21 12.23 10.72
C SER A 74 -14.63 11.84 10.31
N ASN A 75 -15.20 12.49 9.30
CA ASN A 75 -16.53 12.19 8.77
C ASN A 75 -16.43 11.40 7.46
N PRO A 76 -17.34 10.44 7.21
CA PRO A 76 -17.43 9.75 5.94
C PRO A 76 -17.58 10.72 4.75
N ILE A 77 -16.93 10.38 3.64
CA ILE A 77 -17.16 11.06 2.36
C ILE A 77 -18.59 10.79 1.85
N ALA A 78 -19.06 11.66 0.96
CA ALA A 78 -20.40 11.54 0.37
C ALA A 78 -20.43 10.65 -0.89
N GLY A 79 -19.30 10.51 -1.58
CA GLY A 79 -19.14 9.76 -2.82
C GLY A 79 -17.65 9.59 -3.16
N SER A 80 -17.36 9.08 -4.36
CA SER A 80 -16.00 8.85 -4.84
C SER A 80 -15.15 10.13 -4.86
N VAL A 81 -13.87 10.05 -4.44
CA VAL A 81 -12.96 11.20 -4.52
C VAL A 81 -12.32 11.35 -5.89
N LEU A 82 -12.19 10.27 -6.68
CA LEU A 82 -11.63 10.29 -8.04
C LEU A 82 -12.67 10.10 -9.15
N GLY A 83 -13.92 9.77 -8.81
CA GLY A 83 -14.91 9.29 -9.77
C GLY A 83 -14.65 7.90 -10.31
N LYS A 84 -13.86 7.10 -9.58
CA LYS A 84 -13.55 5.72 -9.94
C LYS A 84 -14.38 4.79 -9.06
N GLY A 85 -15.17 3.92 -9.68
CA GLY A 85 -16.08 3.01 -8.99
C GLY A 85 -17.42 3.63 -8.61
N SER A 86 -18.27 2.87 -7.93
CA SER A 86 -19.57 3.35 -7.47
C SER A 86 -19.44 4.15 -6.17
N ASP A 87 -20.24 5.23 -6.02
CA ASP A 87 -20.25 6.01 -4.78
C ASP A 87 -20.47 5.15 -3.53
N PRO A 88 -21.42 4.20 -3.51
CA PRO A 88 -21.61 3.31 -2.35
C PRO A 88 -20.35 2.55 -1.96
N ASP A 89 -19.62 1.99 -2.93
CA ASP A 89 -18.38 1.22 -2.67
C ASP A 89 -17.28 2.14 -2.10
N CYS A 90 -17.12 3.33 -2.68
CA CYS A 90 -16.13 4.32 -2.22
C CYS A 90 -16.42 4.81 -0.80
N VAL A 91 -17.70 5.01 -0.47
CA VAL A 91 -18.14 5.39 0.88
C VAL A 91 -17.93 4.25 1.87
N ILE A 92 -18.15 2.99 1.47
CA ILE A 92 -17.86 1.82 2.31
C ILE A 92 -16.36 1.74 2.60
N LEU A 93 -15.51 1.86 1.57
CA LEU A 93 -14.05 1.92 1.76
C LEU A 93 -13.65 3.02 2.73
N ASN A 94 -14.23 4.21 2.58
CA ASN A 94 -13.96 5.33 3.47
C ASN A 94 -14.31 5.03 4.93
N ARG A 95 -15.48 4.44 5.18
CA ARG A 95 -15.88 4.02 6.54
C ARG A 95 -14.93 2.99 7.13
N LEU A 96 -14.44 2.05 6.32
CA LEU A 96 -13.45 1.08 6.76
C LEU A 96 -12.12 1.77 7.12
N ILE A 97 -11.63 2.71 6.30
CA ILE A 97 -10.41 3.48 6.62
C ILE A 97 -10.58 4.26 7.92
N LEU A 98 -11.72 4.95 8.09
CA LEU A 98 -12.03 5.70 9.31
C LEU A 98 -12.12 4.78 10.53
N ARG A 99 -12.76 3.60 10.41
CA ARG A 99 -12.85 2.61 11.50
C ARG A 99 -11.46 2.05 11.84
N TYR A 100 -10.65 1.74 10.84
CA TYR A 100 -9.27 1.29 11.02
C TYR A 100 -8.41 2.35 11.71
N MET A 101 -8.61 3.63 11.41
CA MET A 101 -7.84 4.73 12.00
C MET A 101 -8.29 5.09 13.42
N LEU A 102 -9.60 5.15 13.65
CA LEU A 102 -10.20 5.75 14.84
C LEU A 102 -10.57 4.73 15.94
N ASP A 103 -10.66 3.44 15.63
CA ASP A 103 -11.02 2.42 16.63
C ASP A 103 -9.78 1.93 17.39
N ASP A 104 -9.56 2.49 18.58
CA ASP A 104 -8.47 2.09 19.46
C ASP A 104 -8.60 0.67 20.03
N ASN A 105 -9.77 0.03 19.93
CA ASN A 105 -9.95 -1.36 20.36
C ASN A 105 -9.44 -2.36 19.31
N LEU A 106 -9.29 -1.92 18.07
CA LEU A 106 -8.80 -2.74 16.98
C LEU A 106 -7.28 -2.90 17.09
N LYS A 107 -6.82 -4.05 17.60
CA LYS A 107 -5.39 -4.34 17.85
C LYS A 107 -5.02 -5.76 17.41
N GLY A 108 -3.72 -6.03 17.31
CA GLY A 108 -3.17 -7.37 17.08
C GLY A 108 -3.75 -8.04 15.83
N LYS A 109 -4.16 -9.31 15.96
CA LYS A 109 -4.75 -10.10 14.86
C LYS A 109 -5.97 -9.43 14.22
N SER A 110 -6.83 -8.80 15.03
CA SER A 110 -8.03 -8.12 14.53
C SER A 110 -7.69 -6.90 13.68
N LEU A 111 -6.64 -6.16 14.05
CA LEU A 111 -6.15 -5.03 13.25
C LEU A 111 -5.59 -5.47 11.90
N LYS A 112 -4.75 -6.52 11.89
CA LYS A 112 -4.26 -7.12 10.64
C LYS A 112 -5.41 -7.57 9.76
N PHE A 113 -6.32 -8.36 10.30
CA PHE A 113 -7.47 -8.88 9.57
C PHE A 113 -8.34 -7.76 8.97
N PHE A 114 -8.52 -6.65 9.70
CA PHE A 114 -9.25 -5.49 9.19
C PHE A 114 -8.52 -4.83 8.01
N ALA A 115 -7.20 -4.68 8.08
CA ALA A 115 -6.39 -4.18 6.97
C ALA A 115 -6.44 -5.13 5.76
N ASP A 116 -6.32 -6.44 5.98
CA ASP A 116 -6.45 -7.45 4.93
C ASP A 116 -7.81 -7.33 4.23
N TYR A 117 -8.89 -7.16 5.00
CA TYR A 117 -10.22 -6.95 4.43
C TYR A 117 -10.28 -5.70 3.54
N ILE A 118 -9.70 -4.57 3.96
CA ILE A 118 -9.62 -3.34 3.15
C ILE A 118 -8.87 -3.62 1.85
N ILE A 119 -7.70 -4.25 1.92
CA ILE A 119 -6.84 -4.56 0.77
C ILE A 119 -7.56 -5.46 -0.23
N CYS A 120 -8.18 -6.53 0.26
CA CYS A 120 -8.89 -7.48 -0.59
C CYS A 120 -10.10 -6.86 -1.29
N ASN A 121 -10.69 -5.77 -0.77
CA ASN A 121 -11.73 -5.06 -1.51
C ASN A 121 -11.20 -4.41 -2.80
N ALA A 122 -9.98 -3.86 -2.77
CA ALA A 122 -9.34 -3.33 -3.97
C ALA A 122 -8.75 -4.43 -4.88
N GLN A 123 -8.28 -5.55 -4.32
CA GLN A 123 -7.85 -6.70 -5.14
C GLN A 123 -9.02 -7.34 -5.91
N ARG A 124 -10.23 -7.38 -5.33
CA ARG A 124 -11.45 -7.86 -6.00
C ARG A 124 -12.03 -6.86 -7.01
N ASN A 125 -11.74 -5.58 -6.85
CA ASN A 125 -12.19 -4.53 -7.76
C ASN A 125 -11.05 -3.55 -8.03
N PRO A 126 -10.13 -3.88 -8.97
CA PRO A 126 -8.94 -3.09 -9.24
C PRO A 126 -9.20 -1.62 -9.59
N VAL A 127 -10.39 -1.28 -10.11
CA VAL A 127 -10.81 0.10 -10.39
C VAL A 127 -10.78 0.98 -9.13
N LEU A 128 -10.95 0.38 -7.95
CA LEU A 128 -10.92 1.08 -6.66
C LEU A 128 -9.50 1.29 -6.10
N SER A 129 -8.44 0.79 -6.75
CA SER A 129 -7.07 0.84 -6.19
C SER A 129 -6.58 2.27 -5.96
N ASP A 130 -6.67 3.13 -6.99
CA ASP A 130 -6.28 4.54 -6.86
C ASP A 130 -7.19 5.29 -5.88
N GLU A 131 -8.49 4.98 -5.87
CA GLU A 131 -9.47 5.56 -4.96
C GLU A 131 -9.10 5.27 -3.51
N LEU A 132 -8.83 4.00 -3.19
CA LEU A 132 -8.42 3.55 -1.87
C LEU A 132 -7.10 4.20 -1.43
N ILE A 133 -6.08 4.19 -2.31
CA ILE A 133 -4.79 4.82 -2.02
C ILE A 133 -4.98 6.32 -1.74
N CYS A 134 -5.73 7.02 -2.59
CA CYS A 134 -6.00 8.45 -2.43
C CYS A 134 -6.76 8.76 -1.13
N GLN A 135 -7.79 7.98 -0.79
CA GLN A 135 -8.50 8.17 0.48
C GLN A 135 -7.60 7.93 1.70
N VAL A 136 -6.71 6.92 1.68
CA VAL A 136 -5.75 6.69 2.79
C VAL A 136 -4.75 7.82 2.88
N VAL A 137 -4.15 8.22 1.76
CA VAL A 137 -3.19 9.33 1.71
C VAL A 137 -3.86 10.64 2.20
N SER A 138 -5.17 10.84 1.94
CA SER A 138 -5.93 12.00 2.45
C SER A 138 -5.86 12.10 3.96
N GLN A 139 -5.99 10.97 4.65
CA GLN A 139 -6.00 10.89 6.11
C GLN A 139 -4.63 11.12 6.75
N THR A 140 -3.54 11.14 5.96
CA THR A 140 -2.21 11.55 6.44
C THR A 140 -2.01 13.07 6.43
N TRP A 141 -2.74 13.79 5.57
CA TRP A 141 -2.54 15.22 5.37
C TRP A 141 -3.23 16.06 6.44
N CYS A 142 -2.46 16.92 7.13
CA CYS A 142 -2.95 17.76 8.24
C CYS A 142 -3.62 16.98 9.38
N ASN A 143 -3.31 15.69 9.54
CA ASN A 143 -3.76 14.91 10.69
C ASN A 143 -2.86 15.19 11.89
N THR A 144 -3.42 15.82 12.92
CA THR A 144 -2.67 16.26 14.11
C THR A 144 -2.60 15.21 15.21
N SER A 145 -3.26 14.05 15.06
CA SER A 145 -3.20 12.96 16.04
C SER A 145 -2.08 12.00 15.67
N ASP A 146 -0.98 11.99 16.43
CA ASP A 146 0.19 11.14 16.15
C ASP A 146 -0.19 9.65 16.04
N ASN A 147 -1.07 9.16 16.92
CA ASN A 147 -1.54 7.76 16.89
C ASN A 147 -2.32 7.44 15.60
N HIS A 148 -3.30 8.28 15.23
CA HIS A 148 -4.07 8.08 14.01
C HIS A 148 -3.20 8.21 12.76
N HIS A 149 -2.31 9.19 12.77
CA HIS A 149 -1.38 9.48 11.70
C HIS A 149 -0.45 8.27 11.47
N ASP A 150 0.13 7.70 12.52
CA ASP A 150 0.97 6.49 12.43
C ASP A 150 0.19 5.28 11.90
N ARG A 151 -1.05 5.05 12.38
CA ARG A 151 -1.92 3.98 11.87
C ARG A 151 -2.18 4.10 10.37
N VAL A 152 -2.44 5.31 9.87
CA VAL A 152 -2.73 5.53 8.44
C VAL A 152 -1.49 5.33 7.57
N TRP A 153 -0.29 5.75 8.01
CA TRP A 153 0.94 5.44 7.27
C TRP A 153 1.20 3.94 7.21
N ARG A 154 1.03 3.22 8.31
CA ARG A 154 1.13 1.74 8.32
C ARG A 154 0.12 1.12 7.35
N LEU A 155 -1.13 1.60 7.36
CA LEU A 155 -2.14 1.14 6.41
C LEU A 155 -1.68 1.36 4.96
N LEU A 156 -1.16 2.54 4.61
CA LEU A 156 -0.60 2.80 3.28
C LEU A 156 0.52 1.81 2.93
N SER A 157 1.39 1.48 3.89
CA SER A 157 2.44 0.49 3.68
C SER A 157 1.90 -0.91 3.38
N HIS A 158 0.85 -1.32 4.09
CA HIS A 158 0.17 -2.59 3.83
C HIS A 158 -0.54 -2.58 2.47
N LEU A 159 -1.22 -1.48 2.10
CA LEU A 159 -1.84 -1.32 0.77
C LEU A 159 -0.81 -1.54 -0.35
N LEU A 160 0.32 -0.84 -0.30
CA LEU A 160 1.36 -0.90 -1.34
C LEU A 160 2.10 -2.25 -1.42
N SER A 161 1.75 -3.21 -0.55
CA SER A 161 2.24 -4.58 -0.58
C SER A 161 1.29 -5.55 -1.31
N GLY A 162 0.03 -5.16 -1.53
CA GLY A 162 -0.99 -6.00 -2.18
C GLY A 162 -1.74 -5.33 -3.33
N ILE A 163 -1.68 -4.00 -3.45
CA ILE A 163 -2.27 -3.22 -4.54
C ILE A 163 -1.27 -2.24 -5.14
N LEU A 164 -1.51 -1.87 -6.41
CA LEU A 164 -0.64 -0.99 -7.19
C LEU A 164 -1.34 0.34 -7.47
N PRO A 165 -0.64 1.49 -7.34
CA PRO A 165 -1.12 2.72 -7.95
C PRO A 165 -1.10 2.57 -9.48
N SER A 166 -2.01 3.25 -10.17
CA SER A 166 -1.94 3.36 -11.62
C SER A 166 -0.68 4.12 -12.05
N SER A 167 -0.27 3.94 -13.31
CA SER A 167 0.81 4.72 -13.93
C SER A 167 0.58 6.24 -13.87
N GLN A 168 -0.69 6.67 -13.81
CA GLN A 168 -1.06 8.08 -13.64
C GLN A 168 -0.83 8.57 -12.21
N LEU A 169 -1.19 7.78 -11.20
CA LEU A 169 -1.04 8.15 -9.78
C LEU A 169 0.41 8.01 -9.29
N PHE A 170 1.12 6.99 -9.78
CA PHE A 170 2.45 6.60 -9.32
C PHE A 170 3.45 7.75 -9.10
N PRO A 171 3.74 8.62 -10.09
CA PRO A 171 4.78 9.64 -9.91
C PRO A 171 4.37 10.70 -8.87
N TYR A 172 3.07 11.02 -8.77
CA TYR A 172 2.55 11.92 -7.76
C TYR A 172 2.59 11.31 -6.37
N LEU A 173 2.29 10.01 -6.25
CA LEU A 173 2.36 9.29 -4.99
C LEU A 173 3.81 9.16 -4.51
N LEU A 174 4.75 8.84 -5.40
CA LEU A 174 6.19 8.77 -5.09
C LEU A 174 6.71 10.13 -4.60
N LYS A 175 6.30 11.22 -5.26
CA LYS A 175 6.62 12.59 -4.80
C LYS A 175 5.97 12.90 -3.45
N TYR A 176 4.69 12.54 -3.25
CA TYR A 176 3.98 12.76 -2.00
C TYR A 176 4.68 12.10 -0.81
N VAL A 177 4.96 10.79 -0.90
CA VAL A 177 5.62 10.07 0.20
C VAL A 177 7.05 10.59 0.42
N SER A 178 7.74 11.04 -0.63
CA SER A 178 9.08 11.63 -0.50
C SER A 178 9.08 12.96 0.24
N ASP A 179 8.03 13.76 0.07
CA ASP A 179 7.93 15.09 0.68
C ASP A 179 7.26 15.09 2.06
N GLN A 180 6.23 14.24 2.23
CA GLN A 180 5.29 14.34 3.35
C GLN A 180 5.45 13.24 4.40
N SER A 181 6.07 12.11 4.05
CA SER A 181 6.39 11.12 5.07
C SER A 181 7.57 11.60 5.93
N ASN A 182 7.54 11.26 7.22
CA ASN A 182 8.66 11.53 8.11
C ASN A 182 9.88 10.67 7.71
N ASP A 183 11.06 10.99 8.26
CA ASP A 183 12.30 10.30 7.90
C ASP A 183 12.26 8.79 8.23
N TYR A 184 11.43 8.38 9.19
CA TYR A 184 11.21 6.97 9.51
C TYR A 184 10.57 6.20 8.36
N TYR A 185 9.58 6.78 7.68
CA TYR A 185 8.83 6.12 6.60
C TYR A 185 9.38 6.40 5.19
N LYS A 186 10.14 7.47 5.00
CA LYS A 186 10.54 7.99 3.67
C LYS A 186 11.27 6.98 2.80
N GLY A 187 12.38 6.43 3.27
CA GLY A 187 13.15 5.44 2.52
C GLY A 187 12.34 4.16 2.24
N HIS A 188 11.48 3.76 3.17
CA HIS A 188 10.61 2.59 3.04
C HIS A 188 9.59 2.75 1.92
N PHE A 189 8.85 3.86 1.88
CA PHE A 189 7.88 4.09 0.81
C PHE A 189 8.53 4.30 -0.56
N GLN A 190 9.65 5.02 -0.63
CA GLN A 190 10.41 5.17 -1.86
C GLN A 190 10.82 3.80 -2.41
N THR A 191 11.39 2.95 -1.55
CA THR A 191 11.81 1.59 -1.92
C THR A 191 10.61 0.77 -2.41
N LYS A 192 9.51 0.73 -1.65
CA LYS A 192 8.33 -0.08 -1.97
C LYS A 192 7.68 0.33 -3.29
N LEU A 193 7.53 1.63 -3.55
CA LEU A 193 6.99 2.12 -4.81
C LEU A 193 7.94 1.82 -5.97
N LEU A 194 9.24 2.11 -5.82
CA LEU A 194 10.19 1.88 -6.91
C LEU A 194 10.33 0.39 -7.24
N GLN A 195 10.24 -0.50 -6.25
CA GLN A 195 10.27 -1.96 -6.45
C GLN A 195 8.98 -2.52 -7.07
N SER A 196 7.88 -1.77 -7.03
CA SER A 196 6.61 -2.25 -7.58
C SER A 196 6.66 -2.43 -9.11
N PRO A 197 5.92 -3.40 -9.67
CA PRO A 197 5.89 -3.68 -11.10
C PRO A 197 5.01 -2.71 -11.91
N VAL A 198 4.76 -1.49 -11.43
CA VAL A 198 3.86 -0.51 -12.10
C VAL A 198 4.32 -0.16 -13.53
N HIS A 199 5.60 -0.35 -13.84
CA HIS A 199 6.19 -0.04 -15.14
C HIS A 199 6.54 -1.28 -15.99
N THR A 200 6.08 -2.47 -15.62
CA THR A 200 6.30 -3.68 -16.42
C THR A 200 5.22 -3.82 -17.50
N GLU A 201 5.53 -4.51 -18.61
CA GLU A 201 4.58 -4.72 -19.71
C GLU A 201 3.39 -5.61 -19.28
N VAL A 202 3.66 -6.57 -18.40
CA VAL A 202 2.66 -7.41 -17.75
C VAL A 202 2.66 -7.06 -16.27
N THR A 203 1.57 -6.49 -15.79
CA THR A 203 1.39 -6.14 -14.38
C THR A 203 0.17 -6.87 -13.85
N LEU A 204 0.41 -7.93 -13.07
CA LEU A 204 -0.64 -8.59 -12.31
C LEU A 204 -0.61 -8.06 -10.88
N MET A 205 -1.78 -7.69 -10.36
CA MET A 205 -1.91 -7.42 -8.93
C MET A 205 -1.80 -8.73 -8.15
N ARG A 206 -1.36 -8.66 -6.89
CA ARG A 206 -1.37 -9.79 -6.00
C ARG A 206 -2.78 -10.30 -5.73
N SER A 207 -2.92 -11.61 -5.59
CA SER A 207 -4.20 -12.28 -5.33
C SER A 207 -4.54 -12.36 -3.84
N PHE A 208 -3.53 -12.29 -2.97
CA PHE A 208 -3.67 -12.41 -1.53
C PHE A 208 -3.22 -11.14 -0.81
N PRO A 209 -3.75 -10.85 0.39
CA PRO A 209 -3.30 -9.73 1.21
C PRO A 209 -1.85 -9.93 1.69
N PRO A 210 -1.25 -8.95 2.38
CA PRO A 210 0.09 -9.08 2.91
C PRO A 210 0.20 -10.21 3.94
N SER A 211 1.27 -10.99 3.86
CA SER A 211 1.59 -12.03 4.84
C SER A 211 1.93 -11.45 6.22
N VAL A 212 2.11 -12.30 7.23
CA VAL A 212 2.57 -11.91 8.56
C VAL A 212 3.99 -11.33 8.49
N LEU A 213 4.87 -11.87 7.63
CA LEU A 213 6.19 -11.30 7.40
C LEU A 213 6.10 -9.87 6.86
N GLU A 214 5.23 -9.65 5.87
CA GLU A 214 5.00 -8.31 5.32
C GLU A 214 4.35 -7.39 6.35
N TRP A 215 3.43 -7.91 7.16
CA TRP A 215 2.79 -7.16 8.22
C TRP A 215 3.81 -6.62 9.21
N GLU A 216 4.70 -7.48 9.70
CA GLU A 216 5.78 -7.07 10.62
C GLU A 216 6.76 -6.12 9.95
N ALA A 217 7.15 -6.39 8.70
CA ALA A 217 8.09 -5.53 7.99
C ALA A 217 7.52 -4.14 7.72
N ASN A 218 6.27 -4.05 7.28
CA ASN A 218 5.57 -2.79 7.02
C ASN A 218 5.35 -1.97 8.30
N ASN A 219 5.04 -2.64 9.41
CA ASN A 219 4.88 -1.98 10.70
C ASN A 219 6.18 -1.40 11.25
N ASN A 220 7.32 -1.94 10.84
CA ASN A 220 8.60 -1.54 11.41
C ASN A 220 9.56 -0.89 10.41
N CYS A 221 9.13 -0.72 9.15
CA CYS A 221 9.96 -0.30 8.02
C CYS A 221 11.20 -1.20 7.83
N TYR A 222 11.04 -2.52 8.04
CA TYR A 222 12.10 -3.50 7.89
C TYR A 222 12.19 -4.05 6.46
N LYS A 223 13.36 -4.59 6.12
CA LYS A 223 13.54 -5.39 4.91
C LYS A 223 13.21 -6.86 5.20
N MET A 224 12.78 -7.59 4.18
CA MET A 224 12.38 -8.99 4.28
C MET A 224 13.38 -9.90 3.59
N ALA A 225 13.47 -11.14 4.05
CA ALA A 225 14.23 -12.19 3.41
C ALA A 225 13.60 -13.56 3.68
N LEU A 226 13.84 -14.50 2.76
CA LEU A 226 13.39 -15.87 2.87
C LEU A 226 14.59 -16.80 2.83
N GLU A 227 14.51 -17.86 3.61
CA GLU A 227 15.44 -18.98 3.53
C GLU A 227 14.96 -19.95 2.44
N VAL A 228 15.82 -20.19 1.44
CA VAL A 228 15.55 -21.06 0.31
C VAL A 228 16.44 -22.30 0.42
N CYS A 229 15.80 -23.45 0.60
CA CYS A 229 16.47 -24.75 0.58
C CYS A 229 16.69 -25.20 -0.87
N CYS A 230 17.90 -25.65 -1.18
CA CYS A 230 18.29 -26.17 -2.49
C CYS A 230 18.32 -27.70 -2.47
N SER A 231 18.26 -28.34 -3.64
CA SER A 231 18.28 -29.80 -3.79
C SER A 231 19.59 -30.49 -3.36
N ASP A 232 20.64 -29.71 -3.09
CA ASP A 232 21.93 -30.17 -2.58
C ASP A 232 22.00 -30.11 -1.05
N ASP A 233 20.85 -30.07 -0.37
CA ASP A 233 20.70 -29.96 1.09
C ASP A 233 21.30 -28.69 1.71
N THR A 234 21.60 -27.68 0.89
CA THR A 234 22.06 -26.37 1.37
C THR A 234 20.94 -25.33 1.39
N SER A 235 21.03 -24.36 2.29
CA SER A 235 20.09 -23.25 2.37
C SER A 235 20.79 -21.91 2.18
N VAL A 236 20.12 -20.98 1.49
CA VAL A 236 20.59 -19.61 1.31
C VAL A 236 19.49 -18.64 1.72
N ILE A 237 19.86 -17.55 2.40
CA ILE A 237 18.91 -16.51 2.79
C ILE A 237 19.01 -15.37 1.78
N ILE A 238 17.90 -15.15 1.07
CA ILE A 238 17.82 -14.19 -0.02
C ILE A 238 16.83 -13.09 0.34
N GLY A 239 17.22 -11.83 0.09
CA GLY A 239 16.37 -10.67 0.31
C GLY A 239 15.16 -10.67 -0.63
N VAL A 240 13.99 -10.33 -0.11
CA VAL A 240 12.74 -10.25 -0.89
C VAL A 240 12.02 -8.93 -0.62
N ASP A 241 11.15 -8.57 -1.55
CA ASP A 241 10.14 -7.52 -1.38
C ASP A 241 8.74 -8.10 -1.65
N SER A 242 7.71 -7.26 -1.47
CA SER A 242 6.30 -7.67 -1.65
C SER A 242 5.95 -8.14 -3.08
N TRP A 243 6.79 -7.81 -4.07
CA TRP A 243 6.53 -8.04 -5.49
C TRP A 243 7.53 -9.02 -6.11
N SER A 244 8.36 -9.68 -5.30
CA SER A 244 9.33 -10.66 -5.76
C SER A 244 8.61 -11.90 -6.30
N THR A 245 8.92 -12.26 -7.55
CA THR A 245 8.41 -13.46 -8.21
C THR A 245 9.22 -14.70 -7.83
N ALA A 246 8.63 -15.88 -7.98
CA ALA A 246 9.30 -17.16 -7.69
C ALA A 246 10.51 -17.36 -8.60
N GLY A 247 10.39 -17.01 -9.89
CA GLY A 247 11.47 -17.07 -10.87
C GLY A 247 12.63 -16.12 -10.52
N ASP A 248 12.33 -14.88 -10.14
CA ASP A 248 13.36 -13.91 -9.73
C ASP A 248 14.07 -14.34 -8.45
N LEU A 249 13.34 -14.92 -7.49
CA LEU A 249 13.92 -15.41 -6.25
C LEU A 249 14.78 -16.67 -6.49
N ALA A 250 14.32 -17.61 -7.31
CA ALA A 250 15.11 -18.77 -7.73
C ALA A 250 16.38 -18.34 -8.47
N HIS A 251 16.26 -17.41 -9.43
CA HIS A 251 17.39 -16.86 -10.17
C HIS A 251 18.45 -16.24 -9.24
N ARG A 252 18.03 -15.41 -8.28
CA ARG A 252 18.95 -14.78 -7.32
C ARG A 252 19.59 -15.78 -6.36
N THR A 253 18.85 -16.83 -5.98
CA THR A 253 19.37 -17.92 -5.15
C THR A 253 20.50 -18.66 -5.87
N LEU A 254 20.27 -19.10 -7.11
CA LEU A 254 21.27 -19.82 -7.91
C LEU A 254 22.48 -18.93 -8.24
N SER A 255 22.25 -17.67 -8.58
CA SER A 255 23.32 -16.69 -8.85
C SER A 255 24.22 -16.48 -7.62
N THR A 256 23.64 -16.44 -6.42
CA THR A 256 24.40 -16.34 -5.16
C THR A 256 25.29 -17.56 -4.92
N LYS A 257 24.88 -18.74 -5.41
CA LYS A 257 25.68 -19.98 -5.38
C LYS A 257 26.74 -20.04 -6.50
N GLY A 258 26.88 -18.99 -7.32
CA GLY A 258 27.86 -18.93 -8.40
C GLY A 258 27.42 -19.67 -9.67
N LEU A 259 26.15 -20.05 -9.78
CA LEU A 259 25.61 -20.63 -11.00
C LEU A 259 25.29 -19.51 -12.02
N PRO A 260 25.43 -19.78 -13.32
CA PRO A 260 25.10 -18.80 -14.35
C PRO A 260 23.61 -18.44 -14.31
N ALA A 261 23.23 -17.40 -15.05
CA ALA A 261 21.84 -16.95 -15.18
C ALA A 261 20.96 -18.03 -15.85
N MET A 262 20.47 -18.96 -15.05
CA MET A 262 19.58 -20.05 -15.48
C MET A 262 18.14 -19.54 -15.55
N LYS A 263 17.42 -19.94 -16.61
CA LYS A 263 15.97 -19.75 -16.75
C LYS A 263 15.25 -21.08 -16.54
N GLY A 264 13.95 -21.03 -16.22
CA GLY A 264 13.12 -22.22 -16.04
C GLY A 264 13.16 -22.83 -14.65
N TRP A 265 13.82 -22.18 -13.69
CA TRP A 265 13.76 -22.55 -12.27
C TRP A 265 12.63 -21.79 -11.59
N THR A 266 11.94 -22.47 -10.68
CA THR A 266 10.90 -21.90 -9.83
C THR A 266 11.14 -22.33 -8.38
N LEU A 267 10.22 -21.93 -7.51
CA LEU A 267 10.19 -22.34 -6.12
C LEU A 267 9.03 -23.30 -5.89
N ALA A 268 9.22 -24.17 -4.91
CA ALA A 268 8.16 -24.94 -4.33
C ALA A 268 8.09 -24.64 -2.83
N ILE A 269 6.88 -24.57 -2.30
CA ILE A 269 6.66 -24.39 -0.87
C ILE A 269 6.16 -25.69 -0.26
N GLN A 270 6.81 -26.15 0.81
CA GLN A 270 6.37 -27.31 1.56
C GLN A 270 5.68 -26.87 2.85
N TYR A 271 4.46 -27.35 3.05
CA TYR A 271 3.66 -27.07 4.25
C TYR A 271 2.92 -28.33 4.67
N ASN A 272 2.75 -28.56 5.98
CA ASN A 272 2.11 -29.75 6.59
C ASN A 272 2.56 -31.11 6.01
N ASP A 273 3.58 -31.73 6.61
CA ASP A 273 4.04 -33.13 6.40
C ASP A 273 4.07 -33.67 4.95
N GLY A 274 4.18 -32.79 3.93
CA GLY A 274 4.39 -33.24 2.55
C GLY A 274 3.65 -32.51 1.43
N PHE A 275 2.78 -31.53 1.69
CA PHE A 275 2.20 -30.77 0.57
C PHE A 275 3.24 -29.82 -0.02
N ILE A 276 3.74 -30.17 -1.19
CA ILE A 276 4.60 -29.33 -2.03
C ILE A 276 3.69 -28.65 -3.03
N HIS A 277 3.63 -27.32 -2.99
CA HIS A 277 2.99 -26.53 -4.04
C HIS A 277 4.08 -25.92 -4.92
N GLU A 278 4.08 -26.30 -6.20
CA GLU A 278 4.93 -25.74 -7.24
C GLU A 278 4.18 -24.62 -7.95
N GLU A 279 4.87 -23.52 -8.22
CA GLU A 279 4.27 -22.31 -8.75
C GLU A 279 4.97 -21.89 -10.04
N SER A 280 4.27 -21.11 -10.87
CA SER A 280 4.89 -20.50 -12.03
C SER A 280 6.01 -19.56 -11.59
N GLY A 281 7.03 -19.41 -12.42
CA GLY A 281 8.09 -18.44 -12.17
C GLY A 281 7.59 -17.00 -12.08
N ASP A 282 6.42 -16.71 -12.65
CA ASP A 282 5.80 -15.38 -12.64
C ASP A 282 4.95 -15.11 -11.39
N ASP A 283 4.67 -16.13 -10.57
CA ASP A 283 3.85 -15.99 -9.38
C ASP A 283 4.61 -15.29 -8.25
N TYR A 284 3.90 -14.48 -7.47
CA TYR A 284 4.49 -13.74 -6.37
C TYR A 284 4.73 -14.65 -5.17
N VAL A 285 5.98 -14.69 -4.69
CA VAL A 285 6.36 -15.56 -3.56
C VAL A 285 5.56 -15.24 -2.30
N MET A 286 5.23 -13.96 -2.09
CA MET A 286 4.47 -13.53 -0.92
C MET A 286 2.99 -13.93 -0.99
N ASP A 287 2.43 -14.19 -2.18
CA ASP A 287 1.10 -14.79 -2.31
C ASP A 287 1.10 -16.24 -1.80
N LEU A 288 2.18 -16.99 -2.02
CA LEU A 288 2.34 -18.37 -1.50
C LEU A 288 2.35 -18.39 0.02
N VAL A 289 3.17 -17.52 0.60
CA VAL A 289 3.29 -17.39 2.05
C VAL A 289 1.96 -16.94 2.64
N SER A 290 1.30 -15.95 2.03
CA SER A 290 0.01 -15.48 2.52
C SER A 290 -1.09 -16.53 2.41
N ASN A 291 -1.12 -17.32 1.34
CA ASN A 291 -2.13 -18.37 1.16
C ASN A 291 -2.09 -19.40 2.30
N ILE A 292 -0.88 -19.83 2.69
CA ILE A 292 -0.65 -20.75 3.80
C ILE A 292 -1.10 -20.17 5.14
N GLU A 293 -0.94 -18.86 5.34
CA GLU A 293 -1.30 -18.17 6.58
C GLU A 293 -2.80 -17.92 6.74
N LEU A 294 -3.54 -17.89 5.62
CA LEU A 294 -4.96 -17.58 5.65
C LEU A 294 -5.76 -18.74 6.23
N ASN A 295 -6.50 -18.44 7.30
CA ASN A 295 -7.43 -19.41 7.85
C ASN A 295 -8.53 -19.76 6.82
N PRO A 296 -8.87 -21.05 6.59
CA PRO A 296 -9.87 -21.44 5.60
C PRO A 296 -11.25 -20.80 5.76
N GLU A 297 -11.74 -20.59 7.00
CA GLU A 297 -13.03 -19.93 7.25
C GLU A 297 -13.03 -18.47 6.79
N ILE A 298 -11.87 -17.82 6.92
CA ILE A 298 -11.65 -16.44 6.48
C ILE A 298 -11.41 -16.39 4.97
N HIS A 299 -10.62 -17.33 4.46
CA HIS A 299 -10.24 -17.44 3.06
C HIS A 299 -11.47 -17.51 2.14
N GLN A 300 -12.44 -18.36 2.48
CA GLN A 300 -13.69 -18.49 1.70
C GLN A 300 -14.53 -17.21 1.69
N GLN A 301 -14.42 -16.33 2.69
CA GLN A 301 -15.21 -15.10 2.75
C GLN A 301 -14.49 -13.89 2.14
N ILE A 302 -13.16 -13.88 2.18
CA ILE A 302 -12.32 -12.78 1.67
C ILE A 302 -11.93 -12.98 0.20
N VAL A 303 -11.66 -14.22 -0.21
CA VAL A 303 -11.04 -14.57 -1.51
C VAL A 303 -12.03 -15.22 -2.49
N ALA A 304 -13.10 -15.89 -2.03
CA ALA A 304 -13.96 -16.73 -2.90
C ALA A 304 -14.83 -15.99 -3.93
N LYS A 305 -14.65 -14.68 -4.14
CA LYS A 305 -15.22 -13.97 -5.29
C LYS A 305 -14.28 -13.89 -6.52
N ASN A 306 -13.06 -14.41 -6.42
CA ASN A 306 -12.07 -14.43 -7.52
C ASN A 306 -11.81 -15.83 -8.12
N GLN A 307 -12.73 -16.79 -7.97
CA GLN A 307 -12.58 -18.15 -8.53
C GLN A 307 -12.63 -18.22 -10.08
N THR A 308 -12.63 -17.10 -10.80
CA THR A 308 -12.57 -17.10 -12.27
C THR A 308 -11.14 -16.96 -12.83
N ILE A 309 -10.10 -16.80 -11.99
CA ILE A 309 -8.70 -16.63 -12.47
C ILE A 309 -7.74 -17.62 -11.79
N LEU A 310 -8.19 -18.86 -11.57
CA LEU A 310 -7.31 -20.01 -11.30
C LEU A 310 -7.74 -21.27 -12.10
N SER A 311 -8.50 -21.12 -13.19
CA SER A 311 -8.95 -22.26 -14.00
C SER A 311 -8.35 -22.36 -15.42
N TYR A 312 -7.38 -21.53 -15.80
CA TYR A 312 -6.59 -21.81 -17.00
C TYR A 312 -5.43 -22.73 -16.67
N GLY A 313 -5.76 -24.01 -16.48
CA GLY A 313 -4.73 -25.04 -16.35
C GLY A 313 -5.16 -26.30 -15.62
N GLN A 314 -6.38 -26.81 -15.85
CA GLN A 314 -6.73 -28.24 -15.77
C GLN A 314 -8.26 -28.40 -15.82
N TYR A 315 -8.79 -28.64 -17.01
CA TYR A 315 -9.94 -29.52 -17.16
C TYR A 315 -9.64 -30.46 -18.33
N THR A 316 -9.39 -31.71 -17.97
CA THR A 316 -9.63 -32.87 -18.84
C THR A 316 -11.04 -32.76 -19.40
N LEU A 317 -11.15 -32.78 -20.72
CA LEU A 317 -12.42 -32.95 -21.42
C LEU A 317 -13.01 -34.30 -21.00
N ASN A 318 -14.08 -34.25 -20.21
CA ASN A 318 -15.03 -35.34 -20.18
C ASN A 318 -15.99 -35.10 -21.34
N GLU A 319 -15.70 -35.74 -22.47
CA GLU A 319 -16.70 -36.04 -23.49
C GLU A 319 -17.73 -36.98 -22.86
N GLU A 320 -18.90 -36.45 -22.53
CA GLU A 320 -20.20 -37.14 -22.40
C GLU A 320 -21.06 -36.32 -21.44
N GLU A 321 -21.84 -35.40 -22.00
CA GLU A 321 -23.18 -34.97 -21.56
C GLU A 321 -23.49 -33.59 -22.17
N LEU A 322 -23.69 -33.56 -23.48
CA LEU A 322 -24.62 -32.60 -24.08
C LEU A 322 -25.20 -33.19 -25.38
N ASN A 323 -25.88 -34.33 -25.24
CA ASN A 323 -26.95 -34.69 -26.16
C ASN A 323 -28.15 -33.80 -25.81
N GLY A 324 -28.26 -32.67 -26.51
CA GLY A 324 -29.38 -31.75 -26.40
C GLY A 324 -29.72 -31.23 -27.78
N SER A 325 -30.69 -31.91 -28.40
CA SER A 325 -31.32 -31.62 -29.69
C SER A 325 -31.66 -30.15 -29.88
N TYR A 326 -31.14 -29.55 -30.95
CA TYR A 326 -31.74 -28.37 -31.57
C TYR A 326 -31.73 -28.53 -33.09
N GLU A 327 -32.89 -28.20 -33.65
CA GLU A 327 -33.37 -28.50 -34.99
C GLU A 327 -32.66 -27.66 -36.05
N GLU A 328 -32.47 -28.26 -37.23
CA GLU A 328 -31.97 -27.61 -38.44
C GLU A 328 -33.04 -26.67 -39.01
N GLU A 329 -32.70 -25.39 -39.22
CA GLU A 329 -33.39 -24.52 -40.15
C GLU A 329 -32.44 -24.17 -41.30
N GLU A 330 -32.86 -24.55 -42.52
CA GLU A 330 -32.24 -24.23 -43.80
C GLU A 330 -32.42 -22.74 -44.14
N GLU A 331 -31.35 -22.04 -44.55
CA GLU A 331 -31.46 -20.86 -45.42
C GLU A 331 -30.27 -20.76 -46.40
N ASP A 332 -30.57 -21.08 -47.66
CA ASP A 332 -30.19 -20.52 -48.97
C ASP A 332 -28.77 -19.98 -49.31
N GLU A 333 -28.26 -20.52 -50.42
CA GLU A 333 -27.11 -20.07 -51.21
C GLU A 333 -27.39 -18.75 -51.98
N VAL A 334 -26.47 -17.77 -51.97
CA VAL A 334 -26.13 -16.97 -53.17
C VAL A 334 -24.68 -16.40 -53.16
N GLU A 335 -23.93 -16.82 -54.19
CA GLU A 335 -22.74 -16.32 -54.92
C GLU A 335 -21.67 -15.32 -54.41
N SER A 336 -20.44 -15.63 -54.83
CA SER A 336 -19.14 -14.99 -54.54
C SER A 336 -18.77 -13.81 -55.45
N ILE A 337 -17.94 -12.87 -54.95
CA ILE A 337 -16.85 -12.23 -55.73
C ILE A 337 -15.60 -12.02 -54.85
N GLY A 338 -14.55 -12.82 -55.10
CA GLY A 338 -13.15 -12.41 -55.34
C GLY A 338 -12.24 -11.88 -54.22
N SER A 339 -11.20 -12.65 -53.88
CA SER A 339 -9.84 -12.17 -53.59
C SER A 339 -8.77 -13.26 -53.86
N PRO A 340 -7.54 -12.91 -54.31
CA PRO A 340 -6.56 -13.81 -54.95
C PRO A 340 -5.66 -14.60 -53.96
N PRO A 341 -4.85 -15.58 -54.42
CA PRO A 341 -4.35 -16.68 -53.58
C PRO A 341 -2.96 -16.41 -52.96
N PRO A 342 -2.57 -17.13 -51.89
CA PRO A 342 -1.17 -17.21 -51.47
C PRO A 342 -0.44 -18.38 -52.15
N SER A 343 0.66 -18.06 -52.83
CA SER A 343 1.60 -19.00 -53.44
C SER A 343 2.64 -19.53 -52.44
N SER A 344 2.46 -20.80 -52.06
CA SER A 344 3.42 -21.91 -51.91
C SER A 344 4.85 -21.74 -51.35
N ARG A 345 5.10 -22.55 -50.30
CA ARG A 345 6.28 -23.42 -50.00
C ARG A 345 7.61 -22.74 -49.60
N SER A 346 8.43 -23.29 -48.70
CA SER A 346 8.41 -24.41 -47.76
C SER A 346 9.80 -24.44 -47.10
N TYR A 347 9.91 -24.72 -45.80
CA TYR A 347 11.07 -25.46 -45.29
C TYR A 347 10.60 -26.56 -44.33
N ARG A 348 11.17 -27.74 -44.57
CA ARG A 348 10.84 -29.05 -43.99
C ARG A 348 11.12 -29.08 -42.48
N SER A 349 10.19 -29.68 -41.74
CA SER A 349 10.49 -30.38 -40.50
C SER A 349 10.84 -31.82 -40.84
N ASP A 350 12.11 -32.21 -40.70
CA ASP A 350 12.53 -33.60 -40.72
C ASP A 350 12.52 -34.16 -39.29
N SER A 351 11.44 -34.89 -38.99
CA SER A 351 11.31 -36.17 -38.27
C SER A 351 11.98 -36.45 -36.90
N VAL A 352 11.21 -37.25 -36.16
CA VAL A 352 11.55 -38.25 -35.11
C VAL A 352 11.40 -37.78 -33.66
N PHE A 353 10.17 -37.87 -33.15
CA PHE A 353 9.95 -38.27 -31.76
C PHE A 353 9.40 -39.70 -31.75
N HIS A 354 10.20 -40.60 -31.19
CA HIS A 354 9.77 -41.93 -30.81
C HIS A 354 8.70 -41.82 -29.73
N ASP A 355 7.64 -42.58 -29.95
CA ASP A 355 6.68 -43.03 -28.96
C ASP A 355 7.43 -43.60 -27.73
N ARG A 356 7.37 -42.89 -26.60
CA ARG A 356 7.72 -43.39 -25.28
C ARG A 356 6.63 -42.95 -24.33
N SER A 357 5.81 -43.92 -23.94
CA SER A 357 4.98 -43.91 -22.74
C SER A 357 5.72 -43.18 -21.61
N PHE A 358 5.21 -42.00 -21.21
CA PHE A 358 5.68 -41.31 -20.03
C PHE A 358 5.29 -42.17 -18.82
N HIS A 359 6.28 -42.81 -18.21
CA HIS A 359 6.16 -43.24 -16.83
C HIS A 359 5.94 -41.98 -15.99
N GLU A 360 4.85 -41.98 -15.22
CA GLU A 360 4.67 -41.10 -14.07
C GLU A 360 5.97 -41.13 -13.25
N PRO A 361 6.66 -39.99 -13.03
CA PRO A 361 7.84 -39.99 -12.20
C PRO A 361 7.40 -40.28 -10.77
N THR A 362 7.77 -41.45 -10.27
CA THR A 362 7.73 -41.72 -8.83
C THR A 362 8.55 -40.63 -8.13
N PRO A 363 7.99 -39.96 -7.09
CA PRO A 363 8.76 -38.97 -6.34
C PRO A 363 10.02 -39.67 -5.79
N PRO A 364 11.21 -39.03 -5.87
CA PRO A 364 12.40 -39.61 -5.29
C PRO A 364 12.12 -39.83 -3.80
N ALA A 365 12.40 -41.04 -3.31
CA ALA A 365 12.33 -41.35 -1.90
C ALA A 365 13.28 -40.40 -1.14
N THR A 366 12.73 -39.38 -0.49
CA THR A 366 13.47 -38.41 0.31
C THR A 366 13.95 -39.08 1.60
N ASN A 367 15.11 -39.72 1.54
CA ASN A 367 15.91 -40.03 2.73
C ASN A 367 16.64 -38.76 3.20
N SER A 368 15.88 -37.75 3.63
CA SER A 368 16.43 -36.50 4.14
C SER A 368 15.94 -36.29 5.57
N ASN A 369 16.86 -36.39 6.54
CA ASN A 369 16.66 -36.19 7.99
C ASN A 369 16.30 -34.73 8.38
N PHE A 370 15.70 -33.95 7.48
CA PHE A 370 15.23 -32.61 7.81
C PHE A 370 13.89 -32.73 8.51
N SER A 371 13.81 -32.18 9.73
CA SER A 371 12.52 -31.88 10.36
C SER A 371 11.90 -30.70 9.61
N PHE A 372 10.99 -30.98 8.69
CA PHE A 372 10.38 -29.95 7.84
C PHE A 372 9.20 -29.29 8.57
N GLY A 373 9.43 -28.06 9.05
CA GLY A 373 8.39 -27.19 9.59
C GLY A 373 7.89 -26.17 8.55
N PRO A 374 6.94 -25.30 8.93
CA PRO A 374 6.57 -24.12 8.13
C PRO A 374 7.78 -23.27 7.70
N PRO A 375 7.69 -22.48 6.61
CA PRO A 375 8.81 -21.71 6.10
C PRO A 375 9.40 -20.77 7.16
N ASN A 376 10.74 -20.71 7.22
CA ASN A 376 11.46 -19.75 8.08
C ASN A 376 11.46 -18.36 7.43
N LEU A 377 10.61 -17.49 7.95
CA LEU A 377 10.42 -16.11 7.51
C LEU A 377 11.36 -15.18 8.27
N LYS A 378 12.15 -14.37 7.55
CA LYS A 378 13.19 -13.52 8.18
C LYS A 378 12.98 -12.06 7.84
N PHE A 379 13.18 -11.19 8.82
CA PHE A 379 13.25 -9.75 8.60
C PHE A 379 14.55 -9.18 9.14
N VAL A 380 14.97 -8.05 8.56
CA VAL A 380 16.17 -7.32 8.97
C VAL A 380 15.86 -5.87 9.23
N GLN A 381 16.21 -5.47 10.45
CA GLN A 381 16.22 -4.09 10.86
C GLN A 381 17.31 -3.35 10.09
N THR A 382 16.90 -2.35 9.31
CA THR A 382 17.83 -1.45 8.63
C THR A 382 18.16 -0.27 9.52
N HIS A 383 19.33 0.33 9.32
CA HIS A 383 19.63 1.63 9.91
C HIS A 383 18.61 2.66 9.39
N ARG A 384 18.01 3.44 10.30
CA ARG A 384 16.83 4.30 10.07
C ARG A 384 17.00 5.41 9.02
N ASP A 385 18.18 5.57 8.43
CA ASP A 385 18.55 6.75 7.63
C ASP A 385 19.00 6.37 6.21
N SER A 386 18.23 5.52 5.54
CA SER A 386 18.49 5.06 4.17
C SER A 386 17.49 5.66 3.18
N SER A 387 17.35 6.99 3.16
CA SER A 387 16.60 7.65 2.09
C SER A 387 17.27 7.36 0.74
N ILE A 388 16.46 7.12 -0.30
CA ILE A 388 17.00 6.85 -1.63
C ILE A 388 17.47 8.18 -2.24
N HIS A 389 18.75 8.25 -2.59
CA HIS A 389 19.34 9.46 -3.18
C HIS A 389 19.03 9.59 -4.67
N ARG A 390 19.09 10.84 -5.16
CA ARG A 390 19.12 11.13 -6.60
C ARG A 390 20.49 10.76 -7.15
N PRO A 391 20.59 10.28 -8.40
CA PRO A 391 21.89 10.11 -9.04
C PRO A 391 22.59 11.47 -9.11
N SER A 392 23.87 11.54 -8.68
CA SER A 392 24.70 12.75 -8.84
C SER A 392 24.81 13.07 -10.32
N MET A 393 24.34 14.26 -10.72
CA MET A 393 24.62 14.81 -12.04
C MET A 393 26.12 15.15 -12.09
N ASP A 394 26.82 14.78 -13.15
CA ASP A 394 28.25 15.10 -13.32
C ASP A 394 28.50 16.60 -13.06
N GLN A 395 29.61 16.89 -12.39
CA GLN A 395 29.97 18.19 -11.77
C GLN A 395 30.00 19.40 -12.72
N SER A 396 29.80 19.20 -14.02
CA SER A 396 29.82 20.22 -15.07
C SER A 396 28.58 21.13 -15.09
N ALA A 397 27.46 20.72 -14.48
CA ALA A 397 26.22 21.52 -14.46
C ALA A 397 26.13 22.54 -13.28
N SER A 398 27.10 22.50 -12.36
CA SER A 398 27.08 23.30 -11.11
C SER A 398 27.30 24.81 -11.30
N ASN A 399 27.60 25.27 -12.51
CA ASN A 399 27.91 26.69 -12.78
C ASN A 399 26.75 27.52 -13.38
N ILE A 400 25.55 26.96 -13.59
CA ILE A 400 24.47 27.68 -14.29
C ILE A 400 23.29 28.09 -13.37
N ASN A 401 23.05 27.40 -12.24
CA ASN A 401 21.85 27.62 -11.42
C ASN A 401 21.98 28.59 -10.22
N LYS A 402 22.96 29.50 -10.24
CA LYS A 402 23.02 30.62 -9.26
C LYS A 402 22.16 31.84 -9.63
N ARG A 403 21.31 31.74 -10.63
CA ARG A 403 20.29 32.76 -10.93
C ARG A 403 18.91 32.11 -10.96
N LEU A 404 17.96 32.75 -10.27
CA LEU A 404 16.53 32.41 -10.12
C LEU A 404 16.16 31.58 -8.87
N LYS A 405 16.35 32.17 -7.68
CA LYS A 405 15.46 31.90 -6.53
C LYS A 405 14.40 33.00 -6.47
N GLY A 406 13.14 32.64 -6.73
CA GLY A 406 12.01 33.55 -6.60
C GLY A 406 10.66 32.83 -6.57
N GLY A 407 9.99 32.91 -5.42
CA GLY A 407 8.52 32.93 -5.33
C GLY A 407 7.82 31.61 -4.96
N GLY A 408 7.11 31.61 -3.82
CA GLY A 408 6.03 30.63 -3.57
C GLY A 408 5.74 30.22 -2.13
N SER A 409 5.85 31.10 -1.14
CA SER A 409 5.37 30.81 0.23
C SER A 409 3.83 30.89 0.26
N MET A 410 3.13 29.77 0.46
CA MET A 410 1.69 29.77 0.75
C MET A 410 1.45 29.80 2.27
N MET A 411 0.57 30.71 2.65
CA MET A 411 0.24 31.07 4.03
C MET A 411 -0.50 29.96 4.78
N ARG A 412 -0.20 29.85 6.08
CA ARG A 412 -1.01 29.20 7.11
C ARG A 412 -2.38 29.89 7.22
N GLY A 413 -3.45 29.21 6.86
CA GLY A 413 -4.82 29.57 7.24
C GLY A 413 -5.15 28.99 8.62
N ASN A 414 -5.20 29.85 9.63
CA ASN A 414 -5.62 29.52 10.99
C ASN A 414 -7.16 29.64 11.05
N MET A 415 -7.88 28.53 11.22
CA MET A 415 -9.34 28.54 11.42
C MET A 415 -9.65 28.35 12.91
N ASN A 416 -10.18 29.38 13.55
CA ASN A 416 -10.97 29.29 14.78
C ASN A 416 -12.02 30.42 14.75
N PRO A 417 -13.32 30.16 14.98
CA PRO A 417 -14.34 31.20 14.93
C PRO A 417 -14.59 31.77 16.34
N MET A 418 -14.52 33.08 16.49
CA MET A 418 -15.17 33.78 17.59
C MET A 418 -15.76 35.09 17.08
N MET A 419 -17.09 35.22 17.18
CA MET A 419 -17.83 36.42 16.84
C MET A 419 -17.37 37.59 17.71
N GLN A 420 -17.08 38.74 17.10
CA GLN A 420 -17.32 40.06 17.67
C GLN A 420 -17.37 41.11 16.54
N GLN A 421 -18.37 41.99 16.61
CA GLN A 421 -18.72 43.00 15.61
C GLN A 421 -17.63 44.09 15.44
N PRO A 422 -17.51 44.74 14.27
CA PRO A 422 -16.44 45.69 14.01
C PRO A 422 -16.77 47.12 14.48
N MET A 423 -15.86 47.74 15.24
CA MET A 423 -15.80 49.20 15.40
C MET A 423 -15.02 49.82 14.24
N MET A 424 -15.65 50.69 13.46
CA MET A 424 -14.99 51.56 12.47
C MET A 424 -14.13 52.62 13.18
N GLN A 425 -12.87 52.74 12.77
CA GLN A 425 -12.03 53.90 13.10
C GLN A 425 -12.21 54.98 12.01
N GLN A 426 -12.54 56.21 12.42
CA GLN A 426 -12.53 57.40 11.56
C GLN A 426 -11.14 58.08 11.57
N PRO A 427 -10.74 58.77 10.48
CA PRO A 427 -9.46 59.48 10.42
C PRO A 427 -9.52 60.84 11.15
N MET A 428 -8.47 61.15 11.91
CA MET A 428 -8.30 62.45 12.58
C MET A 428 -7.95 63.57 11.59
N MET A 429 -8.76 64.63 11.57
CA MET A 429 -8.47 65.91 10.92
C MET A 429 -7.95 66.89 11.99
N GLN A 430 -6.83 67.56 11.72
CA GLN A 430 -6.20 68.54 12.63
C GLN A 430 -7.01 69.84 12.70
N GLN A 431 -7.16 70.42 13.90
CA GLN A 431 -7.65 71.79 14.10
C GLN A 431 -6.64 72.65 14.89
N PRO A 432 -6.61 73.98 14.68
CA PRO A 432 -5.54 74.85 15.17
C PRO A 432 -5.77 75.35 16.60
N MET A 433 -4.66 75.63 17.29
CA MET A 433 -4.59 76.10 18.67
C MET A 433 -5.23 77.48 18.88
N MET A 434 -6.05 77.61 19.93
CA MET A 434 -6.43 78.88 20.54
C MET A 434 -6.05 78.84 22.02
N GLN A 435 -5.23 79.80 22.46
CA GLN A 435 -4.82 79.94 23.87
C GLN A 435 -5.89 80.68 24.67
N GLN A 436 -6.17 80.21 25.89
CA GLN A 436 -6.88 80.97 26.92
C GLN A 436 -6.21 80.82 28.30
N PRO A 437 -6.37 81.82 29.20
CA PRO A 437 -5.43 82.08 30.29
C PRO A 437 -5.76 81.30 31.57
N MET A 438 -4.71 81.00 32.34
CA MET A 438 -4.82 80.36 33.66
C MET A 438 -5.37 81.33 34.72
N MET A 439 -6.43 80.91 35.42
CA MET A 439 -6.92 81.55 36.64
C MET A 439 -6.60 80.63 37.83
N SER A 440 -5.79 81.12 38.77
CA SER A 440 -5.38 80.44 39.99
C SER A 440 -6.40 80.67 41.12
N GLN A 441 -6.81 79.61 41.83
CA GLN A 441 -7.49 79.70 43.12
C GLN A 441 -6.85 78.78 44.18
N PRO A 442 -6.96 79.13 45.48
CA PRO A 442 -5.93 78.88 46.48
C PRO A 442 -6.19 77.64 47.33
N MET A 443 -5.10 77.10 47.90
CA MET A 443 -5.09 75.99 48.87
C MET A 443 -5.83 76.35 50.16
N MET A 444 -6.73 75.48 50.60
CA MET A 444 -7.31 75.49 51.95
C MET A 444 -6.85 74.22 52.69
N GLN A 445 -6.21 74.42 53.84
CA GLN A 445 -5.58 73.39 54.67
C GLN A 445 -6.64 72.57 55.46
N GLN A 446 -6.38 71.27 55.60
CA GLN A 446 -7.16 70.32 56.41
C GLN A 446 -6.94 70.53 57.92
N PRO A 447 -7.95 70.30 58.79
CA PRO A 447 -7.73 70.07 60.21
C PRO A 447 -7.58 68.57 60.55
N MET A 448 -6.62 68.25 61.42
CA MET A 448 -6.31 66.90 61.92
C MET A 448 -7.22 66.44 63.08
N MET A 449 -7.59 65.16 63.01
CA MET A 449 -7.87 64.14 64.06
C MET A 449 -8.50 64.53 65.41
N GLN A 450 -9.47 63.71 65.85
CA GLN A 450 -9.26 62.76 66.97
C GLN A 450 -10.42 61.76 67.13
N GLN A 451 -10.04 60.52 67.50
CA GLN A 451 -10.92 59.39 67.82
C GLN A 451 -11.59 59.54 69.19
N PRO A 452 -12.71 58.83 69.44
CA PRO A 452 -13.50 59.00 70.66
C PRO A 452 -12.98 58.11 71.79
N MET A 453 -13.12 58.54 73.05
CA MET A 453 -13.44 57.65 74.18
C MET A 453 -13.98 58.44 75.38
N MET A 454 -14.81 57.73 76.13
CA MET A 454 -15.80 58.22 77.09
C MET A 454 -15.23 58.54 78.49
N SER A 455 -15.95 59.44 79.16
CA SER A 455 -16.46 59.36 80.54
C SER A 455 -15.51 59.24 81.75
N ASN A 456 -15.71 60.22 82.67
CA ASN A 456 -15.75 60.14 84.14
C ASN A 456 -14.76 59.18 84.82
N ARG A 457 -13.78 59.63 85.58
CA ARG A 457 -13.85 60.53 86.75
C ARG A 457 -12.45 61.10 87.02
#